data_AF-A0A2E2YKF0-F1
#
_entry.id   AF-A0A2E2YKF0-F1
#
_cell.length_a   1.000
_cell.length_b   1.000
_cell.length_c   1.000
_cell.angle_alpha   90.00
_cell.angle_beta   90.00
_cell.angle_gamma   90.00
#
_symmetry.space_group_name_H-M   'P 1'
#
loop_
_entity.id
_entity.type
_entity.pdbx_description
1 polymer ?
#
loop_
_entity_poly.entity_id
_entity_poly.type
_entity_poly.pdbx_seq_one_letter_code
_entity_poly.pdbx_strand_id
1 'polypeptide(L)'
;MTSLPEDSINPEKFENWLKFHAQINEWRRIVRVDEETILVSKFKEDFSHALHTSISQIPNLLELNVIKMQYQNSAIISKDIQRTKNWYNAITTIVDSYQNKLKMDTNRIAEIQAGIDSVYSILETILWTNPKVMDIYKPHEGEIIAYKEILKSMEDNPGIFSKYYGNYEDHKVVNYCPGATIAKTMLTQAWEVCTTTSLK
;
A
#
# COMPACT_ATOMS: atom_id res chain seq x y z
N MET A 1 18.04 -11.43 -19.16
CA MET A 1 16.72 -10.79 -19.25
C MET A 1 16.86 -9.61 -20.18
N THR A 2 16.37 -9.78 -21.40
CA THR A 2 16.51 -8.82 -22.50
C THR A 2 15.26 -7.95 -22.50
N SER A 3 15.38 -6.66 -22.20
CA SER A 3 14.28 -5.72 -22.38
C SER A 3 14.00 -5.59 -23.88
N LEU A 4 12.78 -5.86 -24.31
CA LEU A 4 12.34 -5.48 -25.65
C LEU A 4 12.24 -3.95 -25.73
N PRO A 5 12.52 -3.32 -26.89
CA PRO A 5 12.36 -1.88 -27.04
C PRO A 5 10.91 -1.48 -26.76
N GLU A 6 10.69 -0.40 -26.00
CA GLU A 6 9.35 0.20 -25.82
C GLU A 6 8.64 0.50 -27.15
N ASP A 7 9.42 0.65 -28.23
CA ASP A 7 8.97 0.84 -29.61
C ASP A 7 8.20 -0.35 -30.22
N SER A 8 8.08 -1.49 -29.52
CA SER A 8 7.34 -2.65 -30.02
C SER A 8 5.82 -2.54 -29.86
N ILE A 9 5.32 -1.62 -29.01
CA ILE A 9 3.89 -1.45 -28.76
C ILE A 9 3.38 -0.21 -29.49
N ASN A 10 2.39 -0.39 -30.36
CA ASN A 10 1.67 0.73 -30.96
C ASN A 10 0.80 1.42 -29.88
N PRO A 11 1.09 2.69 -29.49
CA PRO A 11 0.42 3.32 -28.35
C PRO A 11 -1.09 3.49 -28.54
N GLU A 12 -1.53 3.82 -29.75
CA GLU A 12 -2.95 4.05 -30.05
C GLU A 12 -3.74 2.73 -30.01
N LYS A 13 -3.18 1.64 -30.55
CA LYS A 13 -3.80 0.31 -30.45
C LYS A 13 -3.89 -0.16 -29.01
N PHE A 14 -2.83 0.04 -28.23
CA PHE A 14 -2.78 -0.36 -26.83
C PHE A 14 -3.76 0.45 -25.97
N GLU A 15 -3.87 1.76 -26.18
CA GLU A 15 -4.84 2.61 -25.50
C GLU A 15 -6.29 2.20 -25.82
N ASN A 16 -6.58 1.91 -27.08
CA ASN A 16 -7.88 1.38 -27.49
C ASN A 16 -8.16 0.01 -26.85
N TRP A 17 -7.16 -0.87 -26.76
CA TRP A 17 -7.32 -2.14 -26.07
C TRP A 17 -7.61 -1.95 -24.58
N LEU A 18 -6.88 -1.06 -23.90
CA LEU A 18 -7.13 -0.73 -22.49
C LEU A 18 -8.57 -0.27 -22.28
N LYS A 19 -9.06 0.62 -23.15
CA LYS A 19 -10.40 1.20 -23.04
C LYS A 19 -11.51 0.20 -23.36
N PHE A 20 -11.43 -0.48 -24.50
CA PHE A 20 -12.55 -1.26 -25.03
C PHE A 20 -12.53 -2.74 -24.64
N HIS A 21 -11.35 -3.32 -24.42
CA HIS A 21 -11.21 -4.72 -24.04
C HIS A 21 -10.99 -4.89 -22.54
N ALA A 22 -10.03 -4.17 -21.97
CA ALA A 22 -9.75 -4.23 -20.53
C ALA A 22 -10.71 -3.37 -19.68
N GLN A 23 -11.58 -2.56 -20.33
CA GLN A 23 -12.56 -1.67 -19.70
C GLN A 23 -11.93 -0.66 -18.72
N ILE A 24 -10.71 -0.21 -19.03
CA ILE A 24 -9.98 0.78 -18.26
C ILE A 24 -10.17 2.14 -18.94
N ASN A 25 -11.08 2.93 -18.38
CA ASN A 25 -11.38 4.28 -18.88
C ASN A 25 -10.36 5.34 -18.41
N GLU A 26 -9.49 4.96 -17.48
CA GLU A 26 -8.48 5.83 -16.90
C GLU A 26 -7.15 5.68 -17.64
N TRP A 27 -6.39 6.76 -17.73
CA TRP A 27 -5.06 6.73 -18.34
C TRP A 27 -4.11 5.76 -17.61
N ARG A 28 -3.24 5.11 -18.40
CA ARG A 28 -2.15 4.24 -17.94
C ARG A 28 -0.92 4.48 -18.81
N ARG A 29 0.26 4.65 -18.21
CA ARG A 29 1.54 4.55 -18.92
C ARG A 29 2.05 3.12 -18.92
N ILE A 30 2.82 2.76 -19.95
CA ILE A 30 3.70 1.60 -19.91
C ILE A 30 4.88 1.94 -19.00
N VAL A 31 5.25 0.99 -18.13
CA VAL A 31 6.37 1.09 -17.18
C VAL A 31 7.52 0.21 -17.65
N ARG A 32 7.20 -0.96 -18.18
CA ARG A 32 8.15 -1.94 -18.70
C ARG A 32 7.42 -2.89 -19.64
N VAL A 33 8.11 -3.31 -20.70
CA VAL A 33 7.72 -4.45 -21.52
C VAL A 33 8.83 -5.50 -21.40
N ASP A 34 8.46 -6.72 -21.06
CA ASP A 34 9.32 -7.90 -21.14
C ASP A 34 8.68 -8.96 -22.03
N GLU A 35 9.35 -10.11 -22.20
CA GLU A 35 8.91 -11.18 -23.12
C GLU A 35 7.52 -11.75 -22.79
N GLU A 36 7.03 -11.60 -21.56
CA GLU A 36 5.74 -12.18 -21.12
C GLU A 36 4.73 -11.12 -20.65
N THR A 37 5.19 -9.92 -20.29
CA THR A 37 4.41 -8.97 -19.49
C THR A 37 4.56 -7.53 -19.98
N ILE A 38 3.45 -6.82 -19.99
CA ILE A 38 3.39 -5.35 -20.10
C ILE A 38 2.97 -4.82 -18.74
N LEU A 39 3.92 -4.17 -18.03
CA LEU A 39 3.62 -3.47 -16.80
C LEU A 39 3.08 -2.09 -17.14
N VAL A 40 1.90 -1.77 -16.62
CA VAL A 40 1.27 -0.46 -16.79
C VAL A 40 1.04 0.22 -15.45
N SER A 41 1.06 1.54 -15.39
CA SER A 41 0.73 2.27 -14.16
C SER A 41 -0.14 3.48 -14.42
N LYS A 42 -1.04 3.76 -13.48
CA LYS A 42 -1.80 5.02 -13.45
C LYS A 42 -0.98 6.22 -12.98
N PHE A 43 0.20 5.96 -12.42
CA PHE A 43 1.06 6.98 -11.85
C PHE A 43 2.05 7.51 -12.89
N LYS A 44 2.35 8.81 -12.81
CA LYS A 44 3.40 9.45 -13.62
C LYS A 44 4.78 8.84 -13.35
N GLU A 45 5.73 9.06 -14.24
CA GLU A 45 7.08 8.49 -14.15
C GLU A 45 7.77 8.82 -12.82
N ASP A 46 7.75 10.09 -12.42
CA ASP A 46 8.38 10.58 -11.20
C ASP A 46 7.59 10.30 -9.91
N PHE A 47 6.43 9.65 -9.99
CA PHE A 47 5.58 9.46 -8.82
C PHE A 47 6.29 8.64 -7.73
N SER A 48 6.98 7.56 -8.10
CA SER A 48 7.67 6.71 -7.12
C SER A 48 8.75 7.48 -6.39
N HIS A 49 9.56 8.24 -7.12
CA HIS A 49 10.61 9.08 -6.54
C HIS A 49 10.04 10.18 -5.65
N ALA A 50 8.97 10.84 -6.11
CA ALA A 50 8.29 11.86 -5.33
C ALA A 50 7.66 11.28 -4.05
N LEU A 51 7.02 10.11 -4.12
CA LEU A 51 6.46 9.42 -2.95
C LEU A 51 7.53 9.07 -1.93
N HIS A 52 8.66 8.49 -2.37
CA HIS A 52 9.79 8.20 -1.48
C HIS A 52 10.37 9.47 -0.85
N THR A 53 10.46 10.56 -1.61
CA THR A 53 10.92 11.86 -1.11
C THR A 53 9.96 12.41 -0.06
N SER A 54 8.66 12.38 -0.31
CA SER A 54 7.64 12.84 0.64
C SER A 54 7.61 11.99 1.91
N ILE A 55 7.76 10.67 1.81
CA ILE A 55 7.90 9.80 3.00
C ILE A 55 9.18 10.13 3.78
N SER A 56 10.30 10.37 3.08
CA SER A 56 11.58 10.73 3.71
C SER A 56 11.52 12.07 4.44
N GLN A 57 10.62 12.97 4.04
CA GLN A 57 10.34 14.22 4.73
C GLN A 57 9.52 14.05 6.00
N ILE A 58 8.85 12.91 6.20
CA ILE A 58 8.14 12.57 7.43
C ILE A 58 9.01 11.57 8.20
N PRO A 59 10.10 12.02 8.85
CA PRO A 59 10.90 11.14 9.67
C PRO A 59 9.98 10.50 10.70
N ASN A 60 10.20 9.21 10.96
CA ASN A 60 9.42 8.38 11.86
C ASN A 60 8.13 7.75 11.33
N LEU A 61 7.67 8.08 10.11
CA LEU A 61 6.46 7.45 9.53
C LEU A 61 6.58 5.93 9.40
N LEU A 62 7.81 5.43 9.19
CA LEU A 62 8.14 4.01 9.09
C LEU A 62 8.98 3.53 10.27
N GLU A 63 9.05 4.28 11.38
CA GLU A 63 9.81 3.89 12.56
C GLU A 63 8.90 3.22 13.59
N LEU A 64 9.03 1.90 13.73
CA LEU A 64 8.16 1.08 14.58
C LEU A 64 8.03 1.61 16.03
N ASN A 65 9.13 2.07 16.63
CA ASN A 65 9.11 2.57 18.00
C ASN A 65 8.30 3.87 18.14
N VAL A 66 8.34 4.75 17.14
CA VAL A 66 7.56 5.98 17.13
C VAL A 66 6.08 5.67 16.93
N ILE A 67 5.76 4.73 16.04
CA ILE A 67 4.39 4.26 15.84
C ILE A 67 3.83 3.63 17.12
N LYS A 68 4.60 2.75 17.79
CA LYS A 68 4.21 2.16 19.09
C LYS A 68 3.93 3.23 20.14
N MET A 69 4.80 4.22 20.27
CA MET A 69 4.62 5.33 21.22
C MET A 69 3.36 6.13 20.89
N GLN A 70 3.14 6.49 19.63
CA GLN A 70 1.96 7.25 19.24
C GLN A 70 0.65 6.44 19.42
N TYR A 71 0.69 5.14 19.13
CA TYR A 71 -0.43 4.22 19.39
C TYR A 71 -0.77 4.14 20.87
N GLN A 72 0.23 4.08 21.75
CA GLN A 72 0.03 4.07 23.20
C GLN A 72 -0.57 5.40 23.68
N ASN A 73 -0.09 6.53 23.14
CA ASN A 73 -0.65 7.84 23.48
C ASN A 73 -2.13 7.96 23.07
N SER A 74 -2.49 7.50 21.87
CA SER A 74 -3.89 7.54 21.42
C SER A 74 -4.78 6.56 22.20
N ALA A 75 -4.24 5.41 22.61
CA ALA A 75 -4.92 4.43 23.44
C ALA A 75 -5.33 4.97 24.83
N ILE A 76 -4.57 5.91 25.40
CA ILE A 76 -4.92 6.58 26.67
C ILE A 76 -6.20 7.39 26.54
N ILE A 77 -6.39 8.03 25.38
CA ILE A 77 -7.50 8.95 25.10
C ILE A 77 -8.77 8.16 24.72
N SER A 78 -8.64 7.13 23.88
CA SER A 78 -9.77 6.37 23.33
C SER A 78 -9.66 4.88 23.67
N LYS A 79 -10.07 4.52 24.88
CA LYS A 79 -9.91 3.16 25.41
C LYS A 79 -10.83 2.11 24.76
N ASP A 80 -12.01 2.51 24.27
CA ASP A 80 -13.00 1.58 23.69
C ASP A 80 -12.90 1.45 22.16
N ILE A 81 -11.88 2.04 21.55
CA ILE A 81 -11.71 2.01 20.09
C ILE A 81 -11.09 0.69 19.62
N GLN A 82 -11.40 0.30 18.39
CA GLN A 82 -10.80 -0.83 17.71
C GLN A 82 -9.28 -0.62 17.57
N ARG A 83 -8.50 -1.70 17.73
CA ARG A 83 -7.03 -1.64 17.63
C ARG A 83 -6.55 -1.13 16.27
N THR A 84 -7.18 -1.58 15.19
CA THR A 84 -6.89 -1.13 13.81
C THR A 84 -7.14 0.36 13.65
N LYS A 85 -8.27 0.86 14.16
CA LYS A 85 -8.61 2.28 14.11
C LYS A 85 -7.70 3.13 14.99
N ASN A 86 -7.25 2.61 16.15
CA ASN A 86 -6.26 3.28 16.96
C ASN A 86 -4.92 3.44 16.23
N TRP A 87 -4.47 2.40 15.52
CA TRP A 87 -3.27 2.47 14.67
C TRP A 87 -3.44 3.50 13.56
N TYR A 88 -4.57 3.49 12.86
CA TYR A 88 -4.88 4.48 11.84
C TYR A 88 -4.77 5.90 12.38
N ASN A 89 -5.44 6.20 13.50
CA ASN A 89 -5.40 7.51 14.14
C ASN A 89 -3.98 7.92 14.57
N ALA A 90 -3.19 6.97 15.08
CA ALA A 90 -1.81 7.21 15.47
C ALA A 90 -0.94 7.63 14.27
N ILE A 91 -1.05 6.91 13.14
CA ILE A 91 -0.32 7.24 11.91
C ILE A 91 -0.77 8.59 11.34
N THR A 92 -2.08 8.84 11.25
CA THR A 92 -2.60 10.14 10.77
C THR A 92 -2.11 11.29 11.64
N THR A 93 -2.06 11.11 12.97
CA THR A 93 -1.50 12.13 13.87
C THR A 93 -0.01 12.42 13.58
N ILE A 94 0.78 11.39 13.25
CA ILE A 94 2.18 11.58 12.83
C ILE A 94 2.21 12.42 11.56
N VAL A 95 1.46 12.04 10.52
CA VAL A 95 1.40 12.76 9.24
C VAL A 95 0.98 14.22 9.43
N ASP A 96 -0.11 14.46 10.17
CA ASP A 96 -0.63 15.81 10.47
C ASP A 96 0.40 16.69 11.20
N SER A 97 1.17 16.09 12.11
CA SER A 97 2.20 16.81 12.86
C SER A 97 3.33 17.31 11.95
N TYR A 98 3.63 16.59 10.86
CA TYR A 98 4.64 16.97 9.88
C TYR A 98 4.08 17.84 8.76
N GLN A 99 2.83 17.63 8.33
CA GLN A 99 2.17 18.52 7.38
C GLN A 99 2.21 19.97 7.87
N ASN A 100 1.83 20.19 9.14
CA ASN A 100 1.83 21.52 9.75
C ASN A 100 3.23 22.14 9.87
N LYS A 101 4.24 21.31 10.17
CA LYS A 101 5.62 21.77 10.36
C LYS A 101 6.36 22.04 9.05
N LEU A 102 6.11 21.23 8.03
CA LEU A 102 6.89 21.22 6.78
C LEU A 102 6.17 21.88 5.61
N LYS A 103 4.93 22.34 5.79
CA LYS A 103 4.09 22.94 4.73
C LYS A 103 4.06 22.07 3.47
N MET A 104 3.92 20.76 3.67
CA MET A 104 3.87 19.80 2.56
C MET A 104 2.67 20.08 1.65
N ASP A 105 2.85 19.83 0.36
CA ASP A 105 1.78 19.95 -0.62
C ASP A 105 0.61 19.00 -0.29
N THR A 106 -0.61 19.53 -0.35
CA THR A 106 -1.83 18.81 0.04
C THR A 106 -2.04 17.56 -0.81
N ASN A 107 -1.69 17.58 -2.10
CA ASN A 107 -1.81 16.40 -2.95
C ASN A 107 -0.87 15.28 -2.50
N ARG A 108 0.35 15.62 -2.04
CA ARG A 108 1.30 14.63 -1.51
C ARG A 108 0.84 14.01 -0.20
N ILE A 109 0.24 14.81 0.67
CA ILE A 109 -0.39 14.28 1.89
C ILE A 109 -1.55 13.34 1.54
N ALA A 110 -2.39 13.71 0.57
CA ALA A 110 -3.48 12.86 0.11
C ALA A 110 -2.98 11.53 -0.48
N GLU A 111 -1.87 11.53 -1.22
CA GLU A 111 -1.23 10.30 -1.75
C GLU A 111 -0.73 9.38 -0.61
N ILE A 112 -0.08 9.96 0.41
CA ILE A 112 0.36 9.21 1.59
C ILE A 112 -0.84 8.64 2.35
N GLN A 113 -1.88 9.47 2.55
CA GLN A 113 -3.10 9.08 3.24
C GLN A 113 -3.82 7.94 2.51
N ALA A 114 -3.91 7.97 1.18
CA ALA A 114 -4.48 6.86 0.41
C ALA A 114 -3.71 5.53 0.61
N GLY A 115 -2.39 5.60 0.78
CA GLY A 115 -1.57 4.44 1.15
C GLY A 115 -1.90 3.91 2.54
N ILE A 116 -2.05 4.81 3.52
CA ILE A 116 -2.44 4.49 4.90
C ILE A 116 -3.83 3.85 4.94
N ASP A 117 -4.80 4.42 4.21
CA ASP A 117 -6.18 3.93 4.10
C ASP A 117 -6.21 2.49 3.53
N SER A 118 -5.35 2.21 2.54
CA SER A 118 -5.23 0.89 1.94
C SER A 118 -4.71 -0.13 2.96
N VAL A 119 -3.68 0.21 3.73
CA VAL A 119 -3.13 -0.67 4.77
C VAL A 119 -4.15 -0.86 5.91
N TYR A 120 -4.85 0.18 6.31
CA TYR A 120 -5.91 0.12 7.31
C TYR A 120 -7.01 -0.86 6.90
N SER A 121 -7.50 -0.75 5.66
CA SER A 121 -8.55 -1.63 5.11
C SER A 121 -8.11 -3.10 5.08
N ILE A 122 -6.86 -3.35 4.70
CA ILE A 122 -6.27 -4.70 4.73
C ILE A 122 -6.21 -5.23 6.16
N LEU A 123 -5.75 -4.41 7.10
CA LEU A 123 -5.61 -4.79 8.50
C LEU A 123 -6.98 -5.07 9.16
N GLU A 124 -8.02 -4.29 8.86
CA GLU A 124 -9.38 -4.56 9.31
C GLU A 124 -9.93 -5.88 8.78
N THR A 125 -9.59 -6.22 7.52
CA THR A 125 -9.98 -7.50 6.93
C THR A 125 -9.28 -8.67 7.63
N ILE A 126 -8.00 -8.51 7.98
CA ILE A 126 -7.22 -9.52 8.71
C ILE A 126 -7.71 -9.69 10.13
N LEU A 127 -7.91 -8.60 10.88
CA LEU A 127 -8.31 -8.62 12.29
C LEU A 127 -9.84 -8.57 12.44
N TRP A 128 -10.53 -9.52 11.80
CA TRP A 128 -12.00 -9.51 11.69
C TRP A 128 -12.71 -9.67 13.03
N THR A 129 -12.06 -10.19 14.07
CA THR A 129 -12.67 -10.24 15.41
C THR A 129 -12.77 -8.86 16.06
N ASN A 130 -12.21 -7.85 15.41
CA ASN A 130 -12.35 -6.46 15.75
C ASN A 130 -12.01 -6.13 17.22
N PRO A 131 -10.81 -6.53 17.68
CA PRO A 131 -10.41 -6.37 19.08
C PRO A 131 -10.28 -4.89 19.45
N LYS A 132 -10.69 -4.54 20.67
CA LYS A 132 -10.51 -3.20 21.22
C LYS A 132 -9.15 -3.05 21.88
N VAL A 133 -8.70 -1.80 22.00
CA VAL A 133 -7.40 -1.46 22.59
C VAL A 133 -7.22 -2.02 24.01
N MET A 134 -8.27 -1.99 24.84
CA MET A 134 -8.23 -2.45 26.22
C MET A 134 -8.41 -3.97 26.40
N ASP A 135 -8.78 -4.69 25.34
CA ASP A 135 -9.00 -6.13 25.44
C ASP A 135 -7.66 -6.85 25.68
N ILE A 136 -7.67 -7.88 26.51
CA ILE A 136 -6.60 -8.88 26.52
C ILE A 136 -6.76 -9.67 25.22
N TYR A 137 -5.95 -9.34 24.23
CA TYR A 137 -6.11 -9.86 22.88
C TYR A 137 -4.90 -10.67 22.45
N LYS A 138 -5.18 -11.82 21.84
CA LYS A 138 -4.24 -12.64 21.08
C LYS A 138 -4.92 -12.99 19.75
N PRO A 139 -4.25 -12.80 18.60
CA PRO A 139 -4.83 -13.15 17.32
C PRO A 139 -5.24 -14.62 17.23
N HIS A 140 -6.38 -14.87 16.60
CA HIS A 140 -6.80 -16.21 16.26
C HIS A 140 -5.89 -16.80 15.19
N GLU A 141 -5.80 -18.13 15.14
CA GLU A 141 -4.98 -18.83 14.15
C GLU A 141 -5.33 -18.44 12.71
N GLY A 142 -6.62 -18.28 12.42
CA GLY A 142 -7.06 -17.82 11.11
C GLY A 142 -6.60 -16.40 10.77
N GLU A 143 -6.56 -15.48 11.75
CA GLU A 143 -6.09 -14.09 11.53
C GLU A 143 -4.57 -14.09 11.24
N ILE A 144 -3.83 -14.97 11.91
CA ILE A 144 -2.40 -15.19 11.68
C ILE A 144 -2.17 -15.76 10.26
N ILE A 145 -2.99 -16.72 9.82
CA ILE A 145 -2.91 -17.29 8.47
C ILE A 145 -3.22 -16.20 7.43
N ALA A 146 -4.32 -15.47 7.60
CA ALA A 146 -4.71 -14.39 6.68
C ALA A 146 -3.61 -13.32 6.57
N TYR A 147 -2.99 -12.93 7.69
CA TYR A 147 -1.86 -12.02 7.68
C TYR A 147 -0.66 -12.55 6.87
N LYS A 148 -0.28 -13.81 7.07
CA LYS A 148 0.83 -14.44 6.32
C LYS A 148 0.53 -14.58 4.84
N GLU A 149 -0.69 -14.98 4.48
CA GLU A 149 -1.12 -15.08 3.09
C GLU A 149 -1.09 -13.71 2.40
N ILE A 150 -1.55 -12.65 3.08
CA ILE A 150 -1.49 -11.29 2.55
C ILE A 150 -0.04 -10.83 2.39
N LEU A 151 0.83 -11.05 3.38
CA LEU A 151 2.26 -10.71 3.24
C LEU A 151 2.91 -11.43 2.06
N LYS A 152 2.65 -12.73 1.91
CA LYS A 152 3.14 -13.52 0.78
C LYS A 152 2.62 -12.97 -0.54
N SER A 153 1.33 -12.65 -0.61
CA SER A 153 0.74 -12.07 -1.82
C SER A 153 1.32 -10.70 -2.17
N MET A 154 1.86 -9.93 -1.22
CA MET A 154 2.60 -8.69 -1.50
C MET A 154 4.00 -8.94 -2.09
N GLU A 155 4.57 -10.13 -1.89
CA GLU A 155 5.86 -10.56 -2.44
C GLU A 155 5.75 -11.29 -3.78
N ASP A 156 4.56 -11.80 -4.12
CA ASP A 156 4.30 -12.48 -5.38
C ASP A 156 4.59 -11.58 -6.59
N ASN A 157 4.89 -12.21 -7.73
CA ASN A 157 5.03 -11.50 -9.00
C ASN A 157 3.97 -11.99 -10.00
N PRO A 158 2.92 -11.19 -10.27
CA PRO A 158 2.67 -9.86 -9.74
C PRO A 158 1.96 -9.89 -8.37
N GLY A 159 2.25 -8.93 -7.48
CA GLY A 159 1.77 -8.94 -6.09
C GLY A 159 0.30 -8.50 -5.92
N ILE A 160 -0.25 -8.52 -4.71
CA ILE A 160 -1.67 -8.21 -4.42
C ILE A 160 -2.12 -6.81 -4.86
N PHE A 161 -1.19 -5.86 -4.99
CA PHE A 161 -1.47 -4.53 -5.52
C PHE A 161 -1.45 -4.44 -7.05
N SER A 162 -1.20 -5.57 -7.71
CA SER A 162 -1.22 -5.71 -9.14
C SER A 162 -2.54 -6.34 -9.59
N LYS A 163 -3.11 -5.73 -10.63
CA LYS A 163 -4.32 -6.20 -11.27
C LYS A 163 -3.96 -6.66 -12.67
N TYR A 164 -4.29 -7.91 -12.97
CA TYR A 164 -4.25 -8.43 -14.33
C TYR A 164 -5.43 -7.87 -15.14
N TYR A 165 -5.14 -7.32 -16.31
CA TYR A 165 -6.10 -6.65 -17.17
C TYR A 165 -6.50 -7.48 -18.41
N GLY A 166 -5.81 -8.58 -18.67
CA GLY A 166 -5.97 -9.38 -19.87
C GLY A 166 -4.66 -9.52 -20.64
N ASN A 167 -4.73 -10.22 -21.77
CA ASN A 167 -3.60 -10.36 -22.69
C ASN A 167 -3.74 -9.39 -23.86
N TYR A 168 -2.65 -8.70 -24.19
CA TYR A 168 -2.50 -7.87 -25.39
C TYR A 168 -1.33 -8.43 -26.21
N GLU A 169 -1.61 -8.87 -27.44
CA GLU A 169 -0.60 -9.43 -28.36
C GLU A 169 0.31 -10.46 -27.65
N ASP A 170 -0.31 -11.43 -26.97
CA ASP A 170 0.32 -12.51 -26.18
C ASP A 170 1.07 -12.09 -24.90
N HIS A 171 1.09 -10.80 -24.57
CA HIS A 171 1.66 -10.31 -23.31
C HIS A 171 0.60 -10.11 -22.25
N LYS A 172 0.88 -10.53 -21.01
CA LYS A 172 0.02 -10.25 -19.85
C LYS A 172 0.11 -8.78 -19.50
N VAL A 173 -1.02 -8.06 -19.50
CA VAL A 173 -1.05 -6.67 -19.08
C VAL A 173 -1.38 -6.59 -17.59
N VAL A 174 -0.47 -5.99 -16.82
CA VAL A 174 -0.55 -6.00 -15.36
C VAL A 174 -0.30 -4.61 -14.78
N ASN A 175 -1.10 -4.21 -13.79
CA ASN A 175 -0.88 -2.96 -13.07
C ASN A 175 0.36 -3.02 -12.15
N TYR A 176 1.18 -1.98 -12.21
CA TYR A 176 2.29 -1.71 -11.31
C TYR A 176 1.90 -0.67 -10.26
N CYS A 177 2.07 -1.05 -8.99
CA CYS A 177 1.92 -0.17 -7.83
C CYS A 177 3.29 0.16 -7.21
N PRO A 178 3.80 1.40 -7.33
CA PRO A 178 5.10 1.78 -6.77
C PRO A 178 5.13 1.80 -5.23
N GLY A 179 3.97 1.84 -4.56
CA GLY A 179 3.87 1.91 -3.11
C GLY A 179 3.89 0.56 -2.39
N ALA A 180 3.98 -0.57 -3.10
CA ALA A 180 3.79 -1.91 -2.53
C ALA A 180 4.77 -2.23 -1.38
N THR A 181 6.05 -1.90 -1.53
CA THR A 181 7.07 -2.13 -0.49
C THR A 181 6.80 -1.30 0.78
N ILE A 182 6.37 -0.05 0.61
CA ILE A 182 6.02 0.83 1.73
C ILE A 182 4.77 0.28 2.45
N ALA A 183 3.76 -0.13 1.69
CA ALA A 183 2.54 -0.71 2.24
C ALA A 183 2.83 -2.00 3.04
N LYS A 184 3.73 -2.85 2.55
CA LYS A 184 4.19 -4.04 3.28
C LYS A 184 4.85 -3.70 4.61
N THR A 185 5.76 -2.72 4.62
CA THR A 185 6.41 -2.24 5.85
C THR A 185 5.38 -1.72 6.85
N MET A 186 4.46 -0.86 6.39
CA MET A 186 3.38 -0.32 7.22
C MET A 186 2.47 -1.42 7.76
N LEU A 187 2.07 -2.40 6.93
CA LEU A 187 1.24 -3.52 7.38
C LEU A 187 1.93 -4.37 8.44
N THR A 188 3.24 -4.62 8.27
CA THR A 188 4.04 -5.38 9.25
C THR A 188 4.09 -4.66 10.59
N GLN A 189 4.31 -3.35 10.57
CA GLN A 189 4.31 -2.52 11.77
C GLN A 189 2.92 -2.45 12.41
N ALA A 190 1.88 -2.31 11.60
CA ALA A 190 0.50 -2.26 12.07
C ALA A 190 0.09 -3.55 12.75
N TRP A 191 0.45 -4.70 12.17
CA TRP A 191 0.27 -6.01 12.79
C TRP A 191 0.97 -6.09 14.13
N GLU A 192 2.26 -5.76 14.20
CA GLU A 192 3.03 -5.87 15.45
C GLU A 192 2.46 -4.94 16.54
N VAL A 193 2.06 -3.73 16.17
CA VAL A 193 1.46 -2.76 17.10
C VAL A 193 0.10 -3.23 17.60
N CYS A 194 -0.77 -3.71 16.71
CA CYS A 194 -2.13 -4.12 17.09
C CYS A 194 -2.16 -5.44 17.86
N THR A 195 -1.27 -6.38 17.54
CA THR A 195 -1.29 -7.74 18.09
C THR A 195 -0.24 -8.00 19.16
N THR A 196 0.70 -7.06 19.36
CA THR A 196 1.91 -7.23 20.19
C THR A 196 2.78 -8.43 19.80
N THR A 197 2.56 -8.99 18.61
CA THR A 197 3.23 -10.20 18.11
C THR A 197 4.12 -9.83 16.94
N SER A 198 5.41 -10.14 17.04
CA SER A 198 6.34 -10.05 15.90
C SER A 198 6.39 -11.41 15.23
N LEU A 199 5.85 -11.50 14.02
CA LEU A 199 5.98 -12.69 13.17
C LEU A 199 7.13 -12.41 12.21
N LYS A 200 8.29 -13.01 12.52
CA LYS A 200 9.46 -13.00 11.62
C LYS A 200 9.29 -14.01 10.50
#